data_AF-V8APJ2-F1
#
_entry.id   AF-V8APJ2-F1
#
_cell.length_a   1.000
_cell.length_b   1.000
_cell.length_c   1.000
_cell.angle_alpha   90.00
_cell.angle_beta   90.00
_cell.angle_gamma   90.00
#
_symmetry.space_group_name_H-M   'P 1'
#
loop_
_entity.id
_entity.type
_entity.pdbx_description
1 polymer ?
#
loop_
_entity_poly.entity_id
_entity_poly.type
_entity_poly.pdbx_seq_one_letter_code
_entity_poly.pdbx_strand_id
1 'polypeptide(L)'
;MERFRQGNISILVSTTILERGVTFPKVDVFVFQSHHHNFTRSSLIQIAGRVGRSTERPEGKVFFFHLGKTTAMLEAYKNIRNMNKAGGFL
;
A
#
# COMPACT_ATOMS: atom_id res chain seq x y z
N MET A 1 9.49 -10.08 10.81
CA MET A 1 9.93 -9.52 9.51
C MET A 1 10.64 -10.56 8.66
N GLU A 2 11.73 -11.16 9.14
CA GLU A 2 12.55 -12.09 8.32
C GLU A 2 11.76 -13.29 7.77
N ARG A 3 10.95 -13.95 8.60
CA ARG A 3 10.08 -15.06 8.15
C ARG A 3 9.08 -14.66 7.05
N PHE A 4 8.61 -13.41 7.05
CA PHE A 4 7.75 -12.90 5.98
C PHE A 4 8.58 -12.58 4.72
N ARG A 5 9.77 -12.00 4.89
CA ARG A 5 10.73 -11.74 3.80
C ARG A 5 11.15 -13.03 3.07
N GLN A 6 11.33 -14.11 3.82
CA GLN A 6 11.67 -15.45 3.31
C GLN A 6 10.45 -16.22 2.78
N GLY A 7 9.23 -15.71 2.93
CA GLY A 7 8.01 -16.36 2.46
C GLY A 7 7.47 -17.47 3.37
N ASN A 8 8.07 -17.73 4.54
CA ASN A 8 7.57 -18.68 5.53
C ASN A 8 6.28 -18.22 6.21
N ILE A 9 5.93 -16.93 6.10
CA ILE A 9 4.67 -16.35 6.54
C ILE A 9 4.06 -15.61 5.35
N SER A 10 2.76 -15.80 5.13
CA SER A 10 2.04 -15.17 4.02
C SER A 10 1.38 -13.84 4.39
N ILE A 11 1.20 -13.55 5.69
CA ILE A 11 0.52 -12.34 6.17
C ILE A 11 1.36 -11.68 7.28
N LEU A 12 1.66 -10.40 7.09
CA LEU A 12 2.27 -9.55 8.11
C LEU A 12 1.28 -8.46 8.52
N VAL A 13 0.87 -8.46 9.79
CA VAL A 13 0.07 -7.38 10.39
C VAL A 13 1.03 -6.42 11.10
N SER A 14 0.91 -5.13 10.81
CA SER A 14 1.75 -4.09 11.41
C SER A 14 0.97 -2.79 11.56
N THR A 15 1.49 -1.87 12.37
CA THR A 15 1.08 -0.47 12.36
C THR A 15 1.70 0.26 11.15
N THR A 16 1.36 1.54 10.98
CA THR A 16 1.82 2.39 9.86
C THR A 16 3.35 2.56 9.81
N ILE A 17 4.03 2.31 10.93
CA ILE A 17 5.49 2.35 11.01
C ILE A 17 6.00 0.95 10.66
N LEU A 18 6.42 0.78 9.42
CA LEU A 18 7.28 -0.34 9.04
C LEU A 18 8.74 0.05 9.26
N GLU A 19 9.56 -0.93 9.61
CA GLU A 19 11.00 -0.76 9.81
C GLU A 19 11.66 -0.16 8.56
N ARG A 20 12.48 0.89 8.75
CA ARG A 20 13.17 1.55 7.63
C ARG A 20 14.10 0.55 6.95
N GLY A 21 14.19 0.61 5.63
CA GLY A 21 15.09 -0.25 4.85
C GLY A 21 14.54 -1.63 4.49
N VAL A 22 13.29 -1.95 4.86
CA VAL A 22 12.67 -3.24 4.48
C VAL A 22 11.80 -3.08 3.24
N THR A 23 12.10 -3.85 2.19
CA THR A 23 11.29 -3.99 0.98
C THR A 23 10.82 -5.43 0.88
N PHE A 24 9.50 -5.62 0.71
CA PHE A 24 8.91 -6.93 0.52
C PHE A 24 8.52 -7.10 -0.95
N PRO A 25 9.12 -8.04 -1.69
CA PRO A 25 8.73 -8.29 -3.07
C PRO A 25 7.35 -8.94 -3.10
N LYS A 26 6.60 -8.71 -4.19
CA LYS A 26 5.36 -9.44 -4.52
C LYS A 26 4.24 -9.34 -3.47
N VAL A 27 4.12 -8.22 -2.77
CA VAL A 27 3.08 -8.02 -1.75
C VAL A 27 1.87 -7.23 -2.26
N ASP A 28 0.70 -7.61 -1.76
CA ASP A 28 -0.52 -6.80 -1.77
C ASP A 28 -0.65 -6.10 -0.40
N VAL A 29 -1.33 -4.94 -0.34
CA VAL A 29 -1.46 -4.14 0.88
C VAL A 29 -2.93 -3.93 1.25
N PHE A 30 -3.22 -4.10 2.53
CA PHE A 30 -4.56 -3.96 3.12
C PHE A 30 -4.47 -2.94 4.26
N VAL A 31 -5.13 -1.78 4.11
CA VAL A 31 -5.16 -0.71 5.11
C VAL A 31 -6.47 -0.77 5.88
N PHE A 32 -6.39 -1.18 7.14
CA PHE A 32 -7.54 -1.22 8.03
C PHE A 32 -7.84 0.15 8.64
N GLN A 33 -9.12 0.46 8.81
CA GLN A 33 -9.61 1.72 9.37
C GLN A 33 -9.09 2.97 8.63
N SER A 34 -8.98 2.90 7.30
CA SER A 34 -8.40 3.99 6.49
C SER A 34 -9.15 5.32 6.59
N HIS A 35 -10.35 5.34 7.19
CA HIS A 35 -11.16 6.55 7.44
C HIS A 35 -10.68 7.35 8.66
N HIS A 36 -9.85 6.74 9.51
CA HIS A 36 -9.29 7.43 10.67
C HIS A 36 -8.44 8.63 10.23
N HIS A 37 -8.53 9.75 10.96
CA HIS A 37 -7.86 11.01 10.61
C HIS A 37 -6.33 10.92 10.51
N ASN A 38 -5.74 9.85 11.07
CA ASN A 38 -4.31 9.56 10.98
C ASN A 38 -3.89 9.16 9.56
N PHE A 39 -4.82 8.66 8.74
CA PHE A 39 -4.58 8.30 7.35
C PHE A 39 -4.83 9.49 6.42
N THR A 40 -3.82 10.35 6.32
CA THR A 40 -3.80 11.45 5.35
C THR A 40 -3.61 10.92 3.92
N ARG A 41 -3.97 11.73 2.91
CA ARG A 41 -3.70 11.42 1.50
C ARG A 41 -2.26 10.97 1.27
N SER A 42 -1.28 11.72 1.78
CA SER A 42 0.14 11.42 1.60
C SER A 42 0.53 10.09 2.25
N SER A 43 0.02 9.79 3.45
CA SER A 43 0.29 8.51 4.11
C SER A 43 -0.27 7.32 3.32
N LEU A 44 -1.49 7.45 2.76
CA LEU A 44 -2.10 6.41 1.95
C LEU A 44 -1.32 6.17 0.64
N ILE A 45 -0.84 7.24 0.00
CA ILE A 45 0.02 7.15 -1.20
C ILE A 45 1.34 6.45 -0.85
N GLN A 46 1.98 6.80 0.26
CA GLN A 46 3.23 6.18 0.70
C GLN A 46 3.06 4.69 1.02
N ILE A 47 1.95 4.32 1.68
CA ILE A 47 1.60 2.92 1.96
C ILE A 47 1.36 2.16 0.64
N ALA A 48 0.58 2.72 -0.28
CA ALA A 48 0.32 2.13 -1.60
C ALA A 48 1.62 1.93 -2.41
N GLY A 49 2.58 2.87 -2.29
CA GLY A 49 3.88 2.79 -2.95
C GLY A 49 4.81 1.68 -2.46
N ARG A 50 4.37 0.84 -1.50
CA ARG A 50 5.03 -0.41 -1.12
C ARG A 50 4.67 -1.59 -2.01
N VAL A 51 3.58 -1.49 -2.79
CA VAL A 51 3.13 -2.49 -3.76
C VAL A 51 3.89 -2.33 -5.08
N GLY A 52 4.03 -3.42 -5.84
CA GLY A 52 4.63 -3.38 -7.19
C GLY A 52 6.15 -3.15 -7.20
N ARG A 53 6.84 -3.42 -6.09
CA ARG A 53 8.30 -3.21 -5.96
C ARG A 53 9.17 -4.33 -6.55
N SER A 54 8.55 -5.41 -7.04
CA SER A 54 9.26 -6.53 -7.66
C SER A 54 9.17 -6.40 -9.17
N THR A 55 10.29 -6.49 -9.88
CA THR A 55 10.29 -6.53 -11.36
C THR A 55 9.58 -7.77 -11.90
N GLU A 56 9.62 -8.89 -11.16
CA GLU A 56 8.92 -10.13 -11.49
C GLU A 56 7.40 -10.03 -11.31
N ARG A 57 6.94 -9.12 -10.44
CA ARG A 57 5.51 -8.83 -10.22
C ARG A 57 5.35 -7.31 -10.00
N PRO A 58 5.32 -6.53 -11.09
CA PRO A 58 5.24 -5.06 -11.01
C PRO A 58 3.86 -4.58 -10.56
N GLU A 59 2.87 -5.47 -10.59
CA GLU A 59 1.49 -5.20 -10.18
C GLU A 59 1.17 -5.74 -8.78
N GLY A 60 0.17 -5.15 -8.16
CA GLY A 60 -0.43 -5.68 -6.94
C GLY A 60 -1.65 -4.87 -6.54
N LYS A 61 -2.27 -5.30 -5.45
CA LYS A 61 -3.54 -4.74 -4.98
C LYS A 61 -3.31 -3.90 -3.74
N VAL A 62 -4.04 -2.79 -3.67
CA VAL A 62 -4.14 -1.94 -2.48
C VAL A 62 -5.62 -1.84 -2.11
N PHE A 63 -5.96 -2.26 -0.89
CA PHE A 63 -7.31 -2.22 -0.37
C PHE A 63 -7.42 -1.28 0.82
N PHE A 64 -8.44 -0.43 0.83
CA PHE A 64 -8.78 0.47 1.93
C PHE A 64 -10.06 -0.03 2.60
N PHE A 65 -9.97 -0.53 3.83
CA PHE A 65 -11.13 -0.94 4.62
C PHE A 65 -11.57 0.19 5.53
N HIS A 66 -12.81 0.63 5.39
CA HIS A 66 -13.32 1.82 6.05
C HIS A 66 -14.80 1.73 6.39
N LEU A 67 -15.23 2.53 7.38
CA LEU A 67 -16.65 2.74 7.71
C LEU A 67 -17.25 3.96 6.99
N GLY A 68 -16.50 4.56 6.07
CA GLY A 68 -16.94 5.68 5.22
C GLY A 68 -15.80 6.16 4.35
N LYS A 69 -16.10 6.60 3.13
CA LYS A 69 -15.09 7.17 2.23
C LYS A 69 -14.72 8.56 2.74
N THR A 70 -13.42 8.87 2.78
CA THR A 70 -12.93 10.22 3.10
C THR A 70 -12.38 10.88 1.85
N THR A 71 -12.34 12.22 1.83
CA THR A 71 -11.69 12.99 0.76
C THR A 71 -10.23 12.56 0.57
N ALA A 72 -9.50 12.30 1.67
CA ALA A 72 -8.12 11.81 1.63
C ALA A 72 -7.96 10.50 0.84
N MET A 73 -8.89 9.55 0.99
CA MET A 73 -8.88 8.31 0.20
C MET A 73 -9.14 8.56 -1.28
N LEU A 74 -10.15 9.38 -1.59
CA LEU A 74 -10.54 9.67 -2.96
C LEU A 74 -9.42 10.39 -3.71
N GLU A 75 -8.76 11.34 -3.05
CA GLU A 75 -7.59 12.02 -3.59
C GLU A 75 -6.41 11.06 -3.75
N ALA A 76 -6.11 10.22 -2.75
CA ALA A 76 -5.04 9.23 -2.84
C ALA A 76 -5.28 8.27 -4.02
N TYR A 77 -6.50 7.75 -4.16
CA TYR A 77 -6.89 6.90 -5.28
C TYR A 77 -6.66 7.56 -6.64
N LYS A 78 -7.13 8.80 -6.81
CA LYS A 78 -6.92 9.57 -8.06
C LYS A 78 -5.44 9.78 -8.35
N ASN A 79 -4.64 10.12 -7.33
CA ASN A 79 -3.19 10.34 -7.50
C ASN A 79 -2.47 9.06 -7.89
N ILE A 80 -2.75 7.95 -7.20
CA ILE A 80 -2.15 6.65 -7.51
C ILE A 80 -2.49 6.25 -8.95
N ARG A 81 -3.75 6.39 -9.38
CA ARG A 81 -4.15 6.09 -10.76
C ARG A 81 -3.43 6.96 -11.79
N ASN A 82 -3.30 8.26 -11.53
CA ASN A 82 -2.57 9.17 -12.42
C ASN A 82 -1.08 8.82 -12.51
N MET A 83 -0.45 8.49 -11.37
CA MET A 83 0.95 8.06 -11.32
C MET A 83 1.15 6.73 -12.06
N ASN A 84 0.25 5.76 -11.86
CA ASN A 84 0.28 4.49 -12.58
C ASN A 84 0.18 4.71 -14.09
N LYS A 85 -0.78 5.53 -14.53
CA LYS A 85 -0.93 5.89 -15.94
C LYS A 85 0.31 6.56 -16.51
N ALA A 86 0.91 7.51 -15.77
CA ALA A 86 2.15 8.16 -16.18
C ALA A 86 3.34 7.18 -16.25
N GLY A 87 3.34 6.14 -15.41
CA GLY A 87 4.30 5.04 -15.43
C GLY A 87 4.01 3.94 -16.45
N GLY A 88 2.94 4.06 -17.26
CA GLY A 88 2.56 3.06 -18.26
C GLY A 88 1.72 1.88 -17.74
N PHE A 89 1.22 1.96 -16.51
CA PHE A 89 0.32 0.97 -15.90
C PHE A 89 -1.14 1.40 -16.05
N LEU A 90 -2.00 0.53 -16.59
CA LEU A 90 -3.44 0.79 -16.84
C LEU A 90 -4.30 0.62 -15.58
#